data_AF-A0A399Y335-F1
#
_entry.id   AF-A0A399Y335-F1
#
_cell.length_a   1.000
_cell.length_b   1.000
_cell.length_c   1.000
_cell.angle_alpha   90.00
_cell.angle_beta   90.00
_cell.angle_gamma   90.00
#
_symmetry.space_group_name_H-M   'P 1'
#
loop_
_entity.id
_entity.type
_entity.pdbx_description
1 polymer ?
#
loop_
_entity_poly.entity_id
_entity_poly.type
_entity_poly.pdbx_seq_one_letter_code
_entity_poly.pdbx_strand_id
1 'polypeptide(L)'
;MVRSGPALEPVATRGSSARPTKTAMTSAAATAIATTITPHRPVLSIPRALPKPIFPDSTHRRCTARAIQPRIGLQRSNLAPLRRSTGVGAVAVATPVIKIHSRRARRLWLREPNAVLASLQYDFDEGAIDAPGMSLLSWLAFTTGGDLILAEHAARRAIDLDPASRFAAATLSEILRYRSDFDGAVEVLRKARAANPGIAWYDLSLADALIDAKRYEEATWVLEEAVESPDLKRHALKRLARISLDKGEIEVAIQWQSALIDLAPNYLVYANDYLTLAELYSGNGDSELAEAVLRKAQGIYPRNEEISEALGEPAPVAAARPRFDEDAAGVRRIPVRTPLITSRSDLISVVDAATTSIRRPGDIIAVSESPAAASQGRVLPLELIKPSLIAKILCRYVGKIGPLHSPAGMQGAILDVGATRVLAGAVAGAFGKLMGRKGWFYKIAGPSTAMIDDVAACLPPLDHHVIFGPSQPDSLASRLAGALGCEVAIVDANHLTGAWVVGASDGVNRSWVEEVLADNPAGNEDEQTPVVVIQSLN
;
A
#
# COMPACT_ATOMS: atom_id res chain seq x y z
N MET A 1 -4.75 47.74 58.58
CA MET A 1 -3.41 47.20 58.88
C MET A 1 -2.85 46.72 57.53
N VAL A 2 -1.93 47.44 56.85
CA VAL A 2 -0.49 47.63 57.21
C VAL A 2 0.17 46.23 57.20
N ARG A 3 1.14 45.84 56.36
CA ARG A 3 2.22 46.55 55.64
C ARG A 3 2.91 45.51 54.70
N SER A 4 3.16 45.82 53.42
CA SER A 4 4.44 46.27 52.83
C SER A 4 5.49 45.18 52.55
N GLY A 5 6.01 45.16 51.32
CA GLY A 5 7.28 44.51 50.93
C GLY A 5 8.51 45.18 51.56
N PRO A 6 9.74 45.01 51.02
CA PRO A 6 10.04 45.26 49.60
C PRO A 6 11.05 44.31 48.93
N ALA A 7 11.19 44.52 47.62
CA ALA A 7 12.25 44.08 46.72
C ALA A 7 13.61 44.73 47.02
N LEU A 8 14.70 44.16 46.48
CA LEU A 8 15.86 44.88 45.92
C LEU A 8 16.64 43.97 44.95
N GLU A 9 16.55 44.33 43.67
CA GLU A 9 17.47 44.08 42.55
C GLU A 9 18.66 45.09 42.62
N PRO A 10 19.57 45.29 41.63
CA PRO A 10 20.13 44.45 40.53
C PRO A 10 21.68 44.64 40.28
N VAL A 11 22.17 44.13 39.13
CA VAL A 11 23.21 44.68 38.20
C VAL A 11 24.49 43.85 37.94
N ALA A 12 24.42 43.05 36.87
CA ALA A 12 25.15 43.11 35.58
C ALA A 12 26.70 43.35 35.44
N THR A 13 27.31 42.38 34.72
CA THR A 13 28.17 42.47 33.49
C THR A 13 29.69 42.78 33.54
N ARG A 14 30.43 41.86 32.88
CA ARG A 14 31.56 41.95 31.89
C ARG A 14 32.42 40.69 32.08
N GLY A 15 32.78 39.83 31.12
CA GLY A 15 33.02 39.95 29.68
C GLY A 15 34.52 39.96 29.41
N SER A 16 35.16 38.83 29.04
CA SER A 16 36.30 38.73 28.10
C SER A 16 36.91 37.32 28.02
N SER A 17 37.39 37.01 26.81
CA SER A 17 38.06 35.85 26.21
C SER A 17 39.26 35.23 26.91
N ALA A 18 39.54 33.94 26.65
CA ALA A 18 40.69 33.47 25.84
C ALA A 18 40.94 31.95 25.97
N ARG A 19 41.30 31.29 24.85
CA ARG A 19 41.88 29.93 24.77
C ARG A 19 43.24 29.87 25.48
N PRO A 20 43.70 28.65 25.87
CA PRO A 20 44.90 28.06 25.25
C PRO A 20 44.71 26.57 24.90
N THR A 21 45.00 26.12 23.68
CA THR A 21 46.27 25.52 23.15
C THR A 21 46.61 24.10 23.63
N LYS A 22 46.68 23.23 22.62
CA LYS A 22 47.37 21.92 22.51
C LYS A 22 48.67 21.85 23.32
N THR A 23 48.95 20.70 23.95
CA THR A 23 50.22 19.98 23.74
C THR A 23 50.03 18.50 24.05
N ALA A 24 50.51 17.67 23.14
CA ALA A 24 50.60 16.22 23.25
C ALA A 24 51.69 15.80 24.25
N MET A 25 51.58 14.60 24.82
CA MET A 25 52.69 13.63 24.87
C MET A 25 52.29 12.27 25.49
N THR A 26 52.50 11.22 24.69
CA THR A 26 53.14 9.91 25.02
C THR A 26 52.62 9.08 26.21
N SER A 27 51.99 7.92 25.98
CA SER A 27 52.59 6.60 25.68
C SER A 27 52.97 5.78 26.92
N ALA A 28 52.28 4.65 27.10
CA ALA A 28 52.82 3.29 27.37
C ALA A 28 51.69 2.45 28.03
N ALA A 29 51.03 1.55 27.31
CA ALA A 29 51.44 0.17 26.98
C ALA A 29 50.87 -0.85 27.99
N ALA A 30 49.90 -1.65 27.55
CA ALA A 30 49.69 -3.03 28.01
C ALA A 30 48.74 -3.79 27.06
N THR A 31 49.35 -4.39 26.05
CA THR A 31 49.11 -5.76 25.54
C THR A 31 47.70 -6.39 25.62
N ALA A 32 47.05 -6.41 24.45
CA ALA A 32 46.40 -7.54 23.78
C ALA A 32 45.71 -8.64 24.62
N ILE A 33 44.37 -8.68 24.51
CA ILE A 33 43.63 -9.92 24.24
C ILE A 33 42.73 -9.64 23.05
N ALA A 34 43.15 -10.09 21.87
CA ALA A 34 42.35 -10.08 20.66
C ALA A 34 41.26 -11.15 20.79
N THR A 35 40.01 -10.73 20.95
CA THR A 35 38.86 -11.58 20.67
C THR A 35 38.08 -10.92 19.55
N THR A 36 38.18 -11.54 18.38
CA THR A 36 37.56 -11.14 17.13
C THR A 36 36.03 -11.22 17.27
N ILE A 37 35.38 -10.09 17.54
CA ILE A 37 33.92 -9.97 17.36
C ILE A 37 33.72 -9.37 15.98
N THR A 38 33.42 -10.24 15.02
CA THR A 38 32.86 -9.89 13.71
C THR A 38 31.53 -9.15 13.90
N PRO A 39 31.33 -7.93 13.36
CA PRO A 39 30.00 -7.35 13.28
C PRO A 39 29.27 -8.01 12.10
N HIS A 40 28.47 -9.03 12.39
CA HIS A 40 27.46 -9.52 11.45
C HIS A 40 26.18 -8.68 11.61
N ARG A 41 26.08 -7.58 10.85
CA ARG A 41 24.82 -7.07 10.27
C ARG A 41 25.20 -5.99 9.24
N PRO A 42 24.83 -6.12 7.95
CA PRO A 42 24.92 -5.00 7.05
C PRO A 42 23.86 -3.97 7.45
N VAL A 43 24.23 -2.69 7.37
CA VAL A 43 23.32 -1.55 7.29
C VAL A 43 22.15 -1.93 6.38
N LEU A 44 20.92 -1.69 6.84
CA LEU A 44 19.65 -1.86 6.10
C LEU A 44 19.81 -1.45 4.64
N SER A 45 20.15 -2.40 3.79
CA SER A 45 20.25 -2.20 2.35
C SER A 45 18.86 -2.35 1.77
N ILE A 46 18.24 -1.21 1.45
CA ILE A 46 17.04 -1.13 0.63
C ILE A 46 17.30 -1.92 -0.67
N PRO A 47 16.35 -2.75 -1.15
CA PRO A 47 16.52 -3.46 -2.41
C PRO A 47 16.75 -2.44 -3.55
N ARG A 48 17.98 -2.44 -4.08
CA ARG A 48 18.34 -1.76 -5.32
C ARG A 48 17.48 -2.29 -6.46
N ALA A 49 16.77 -1.38 -7.13
CA ALA A 49 16.18 -1.49 -8.47
C ALA A 49 15.44 -2.80 -8.80
N LEU A 50 14.15 -2.66 -9.17
CA LEU A 50 13.37 -3.74 -9.80
C LEU A 50 14.21 -4.45 -10.88
N PRO A 51 14.38 -5.78 -10.84
CA PRO A 51 15.04 -6.50 -11.91
C PRO A 51 14.24 -6.32 -13.20
N LYS A 52 14.93 -6.03 -14.30
CA LYS A 52 14.33 -6.07 -15.64
C LYS A 52 13.80 -7.49 -15.88
N PRO A 53 12.56 -7.67 -16.36
CA PRO A 53 12.09 -9.00 -16.75
C PRO A 53 12.94 -9.51 -17.92
N ILE A 54 13.55 -10.69 -17.71
CA ILE A 54 14.16 -11.47 -18.77
C ILE A 54 13.00 -12.18 -19.48
N PHE A 55 12.59 -11.68 -20.64
CA PHE A 55 11.77 -12.46 -21.56
C PHE A 55 12.70 -13.35 -22.41
N PRO A 56 12.34 -14.63 -22.65
CA PRO A 56 13.10 -15.48 -23.55
C PRO A 56 13.06 -14.89 -24.96
N ASP A 57 14.26 -14.76 -25.52
CA ASP A 57 14.51 -14.33 -26.90
C ASP A 57 13.69 -15.19 -27.86
N SER A 58 12.79 -14.58 -28.63
CA SER A 58 12.00 -15.27 -29.65
C SER A 58 12.89 -15.64 -30.83
N THR A 59 13.68 -16.69 -30.65
CA THR A 59 14.48 -17.29 -31.72
C THR A 59 13.54 -17.98 -32.70
N HIS A 60 13.49 -17.40 -33.90
CA HIS A 60 12.94 -18.00 -35.11
C HIS A 60 13.33 -19.48 -35.24
N ARG A 61 12.40 -20.40 -34.96
CA ARG A 61 12.45 -21.76 -35.51
C ARG A 61 11.55 -21.83 -36.73
N ARG A 62 12.18 -21.88 -37.90
CA ARG A 62 11.56 -22.36 -39.14
C ARG A 62 11.11 -23.80 -38.91
N CYS A 63 9.80 -24.01 -38.83
CA CYS A 63 9.20 -25.33 -39.03
C CYS A 63 8.46 -25.32 -40.36
N THR A 64 9.05 -26.00 -41.34
CA THR A 64 8.44 -26.44 -42.58
C THR A 64 7.43 -27.56 -42.25
N ALA A 65 6.14 -27.32 -42.49
CA ALA A 65 5.15 -28.39 -42.46
C ALA A 65 4.15 -28.23 -43.62
N ARG A 66 4.07 -29.33 -44.37
CA ARG A 66 3.36 -29.60 -45.62
C ARG A 66 1.93 -29.06 -45.72
N ALA A 67 1.64 -28.60 -46.93
CA ALA A 67 0.31 -28.36 -47.47
C ALA A 67 -0.60 -29.60 -47.39
N ILE A 68 -1.80 -29.40 -46.83
CA ILE A 68 -3.00 -30.17 -47.15
C ILE A 68 -4.17 -29.18 -47.16
N GLN A 69 -4.66 -28.83 -48.36
CA GLN A 69 -5.93 -28.13 -48.53
C GLN A 69 -7.10 -29.12 -48.42
N PRO A 70 -8.22 -28.69 -47.86
CA PRO A 70 -9.52 -29.07 -48.41
C PRO A 70 -10.34 -27.84 -48.82
N ARG A 71 -10.80 -27.87 -50.06
CA ARG A 71 -11.81 -26.98 -50.66
C ARG A 71 -13.19 -27.26 -50.09
N ILE A 72 -13.85 -26.29 -49.46
CA ILE A 72 -15.31 -26.03 -49.44
C ILE A 72 -15.43 -24.55 -49.02
N GLY A 73 -16.17 -23.61 -49.59
CA GLY A 73 -17.21 -23.52 -50.60
C GLY A 73 -17.75 -22.09 -50.43
N LEU A 74 -17.68 -21.25 -51.46
CA LEU A 74 -18.13 -19.86 -51.41
C LEU A 74 -19.64 -19.80 -51.11
N GLN A 75 -20.03 -19.12 -50.02
CA GLN A 75 -21.28 -18.38 -50.00
C GLN A 75 -21.03 -16.93 -49.59
N ARG A 76 -21.48 -16.04 -50.47
CA ARG A 76 -21.51 -14.59 -50.31
C ARG A 76 -22.55 -14.24 -49.25
N SER A 77 -22.16 -13.50 -48.22
CA SER A 77 -23.09 -12.73 -47.38
C SER A 77 -22.63 -11.28 -47.31
N ASN A 78 -23.57 -10.39 -47.59
CA ASN A 78 -23.42 -8.95 -47.81
C ASN A 78 -22.63 -8.22 -46.71
N LEU A 79 -21.47 -7.69 -47.07
CA LEU A 79 -20.80 -6.62 -46.33
C LEU A 79 -21.22 -5.28 -46.96
N ALA A 80 -22.02 -4.51 -46.23
CA ALA A 80 -22.25 -3.09 -46.51
C ALA A 80 -20.92 -2.33 -46.37
N PRO A 81 -20.68 -1.26 -47.15
CA PRO A 81 -19.38 -0.60 -47.15
C PRO A 81 -19.15 0.16 -45.84
N LEU A 82 -18.03 -0.15 -45.18
CA LEU A 82 -17.43 0.64 -44.12
C LEU A 82 -17.30 2.11 -44.59
N ARG A 83 -18.10 3.00 -44.00
CA ARG A 83 -17.86 4.44 -44.10
C ARG A 83 -16.51 4.73 -43.47
N ARG A 84 -15.52 5.07 -44.30
CA ARG A 84 -14.31 5.78 -43.86
C ARG A 84 -14.75 7.17 -43.37
N SER A 85 -14.82 7.38 -42.07
CA SER A 85 -14.89 8.74 -41.51
C SER A 85 -13.49 9.32 -41.47
N THR A 86 -13.10 9.98 -42.56
CA THR A 86 -12.09 11.03 -42.51
C THR A 86 -12.70 12.21 -41.74
N GLY A 87 -12.26 12.42 -40.51
CA GLY A 87 -12.76 13.50 -39.66
C GLY A 87 -11.96 13.61 -38.36
N VAL A 88 -10.76 14.19 -38.46
CA VAL A 88 -10.12 14.81 -37.30
C VAL A 88 -10.96 16.04 -36.94
N GLY A 89 -11.41 16.15 -35.69
CA GLY A 89 -11.87 17.41 -35.11
C GLY A 89 -13.38 17.57 -34.92
N ALA A 90 -13.97 16.84 -33.99
CA ALA A 90 -15.05 17.34 -33.14
C ALA A 90 -15.13 16.47 -31.89
N VAL A 91 -14.71 17.00 -30.74
CA VAL A 91 -15.04 16.39 -29.44
C VAL A 91 -16.56 16.48 -29.33
N ALA A 92 -17.25 15.35 -29.46
CA ALA A 92 -18.69 15.31 -29.30
C ALA A 92 -19.05 15.85 -27.93
N VAL A 93 -19.87 16.91 -27.87
CA VAL A 93 -20.48 17.34 -26.61
C VAL A 93 -21.21 16.14 -26.04
N ALA A 94 -20.74 15.62 -24.90
CA ALA A 94 -21.23 14.37 -24.33
C ALA A 94 -22.76 14.40 -24.24
N THR A 95 -23.41 13.52 -25.00
CA THR A 95 -24.86 13.39 -25.00
C THR A 95 -25.34 12.99 -23.60
N PRO A 96 -26.61 13.26 -23.24
CA PRO A 96 -27.16 12.85 -21.95
C PRO A 96 -26.95 11.36 -21.65
N VAL A 97 -26.99 10.50 -22.68
CA VAL A 97 -26.75 9.06 -22.58
C VAL A 97 -25.31 8.75 -22.16
N ILE A 98 -24.32 9.35 -22.81
CA ILE A 98 -22.89 9.19 -22.48
C ILE A 98 -22.63 9.58 -21.03
N LYS A 99 -23.22 10.70 -20.58
CA LYS A 99 -23.11 11.14 -19.18
C LYS A 99 -23.73 10.15 -18.20
N ILE A 100 -24.80 9.46 -18.57
CA ILE A 100 -25.43 8.41 -17.74
C ILE A 100 -24.52 7.19 -17.65
N HIS A 101 -23.96 6.73 -18.76
CA HIS A 101 -23.01 5.61 -18.80
C HIS A 101 -21.81 5.89 -17.91
N SER A 102 -21.13 7.04 -18.10
CA SER A 102 -20.00 7.48 -17.29
C SER A 102 -20.33 7.63 -15.78
N ARG A 103 -21.52 8.15 -15.45
CA ARG A 103 -22.00 8.21 -14.05
C ARG A 103 -22.30 6.84 -13.45
N ARG A 104 -22.72 5.88 -14.25
CA ARG A 104 -22.93 4.50 -13.80
C ARG A 104 -21.59 3.80 -13.59
N ALA A 105 -20.67 3.92 -14.55
CA ALA A 105 -19.31 3.40 -14.47
C ALA A 105 -18.61 3.86 -13.18
N ARG A 106 -18.62 5.18 -12.90
CA ARG A 106 -18.02 5.75 -11.68
C ARG A 106 -18.65 5.29 -10.36
N ARG A 107 -19.83 4.67 -10.39
CA ARG A 107 -20.48 4.08 -9.21
C ARG A 107 -20.21 2.58 -9.07
N LEU A 108 -19.81 1.90 -10.14
CA LEU A 108 -19.69 0.45 -10.19
C LEU A 108 -18.26 -0.05 -10.35
N TRP A 109 -17.33 0.80 -10.79
CA TRP A 109 -15.99 0.39 -11.20
C TRP A 109 -15.21 -0.41 -10.16
N LEU A 110 -15.36 -0.11 -8.87
CA LEU A 110 -14.65 -0.87 -7.83
C LEU A 110 -15.27 -2.25 -7.61
N ARG A 111 -16.60 -2.36 -7.74
CA ARG A 111 -17.36 -3.60 -7.54
C ARG A 111 -17.33 -4.52 -8.76
N GLU A 112 -17.40 -3.93 -9.95
CA GLU A 112 -17.54 -4.63 -11.23
C GLU A 112 -16.47 -4.12 -12.24
N PRO A 113 -15.17 -4.18 -11.92
CA PRO A 113 -14.12 -3.53 -12.70
C PRO A 113 -14.05 -4.05 -14.15
N ASN A 114 -14.11 -5.37 -14.36
CA ASN A 114 -14.05 -5.97 -15.69
C ASN A 114 -15.23 -5.55 -16.58
N ALA A 115 -16.44 -5.53 -16.04
CA ALA A 115 -17.63 -5.15 -16.80
C ALA A 115 -17.62 -3.65 -17.15
N VAL A 116 -17.16 -2.82 -16.22
CA VAL A 116 -17.02 -1.37 -16.45
C VAL A 116 -15.89 -1.09 -17.44
N LEU A 117 -14.76 -1.79 -17.36
CA LEU A 117 -13.66 -1.69 -18.32
C LEU A 117 -14.15 -1.98 -19.74
N ALA A 118 -14.81 -3.12 -19.95
CA ALA A 118 -15.34 -3.50 -21.25
C ALA A 118 -16.35 -2.48 -21.80
N SER A 119 -17.25 -1.99 -20.94
CA SER A 119 -18.24 -0.97 -21.32
C SER A 119 -17.58 0.36 -21.71
N LEU A 120 -16.59 0.84 -20.93
CA LEU A 120 -15.93 2.11 -21.21
C LEU A 120 -15.00 2.02 -22.41
N GLN A 121 -14.35 0.86 -22.62
CA GLN A 121 -13.53 0.64 -23.81
C GLN A 121 -14.39 0.67 -25.08
N TYR A 122 -15.57 0.02 -25.06
CA TYR A 122 -16.52 0.13 -26.16
C TYR A 122 -16.94 1.59 -26.42
N ASP A 123 -17.32 2.34 -25.38
CA ASP A 123 -17.68 3.75 -25.51
C ASP A 123 -16.50 4.60 -26.05
N PHE A 124 -15.26 4.23 -25.71
CA PHE A 124 -14.04 4.89 -26.18
C PHE A 124 -13.77 4.64 -27.67
N ASP A 125 -13.88 3.39 -28.10
CA ASP A 125 -13.66 2.98 -29.49
C ASP A 125 -14.70 3.60 -30.44
N GLU A 126 -15.95 3.77 -29.96
CA GLU A 126 -17.02 4.46 -30.68
C GLU A 126 -16.91 6.00 -30.65
N GLY A 127 -15.92 6.55 -29.94
CA GLY A 127 -15.76 8.00 -29.76
C GLY A 127 -16.90 8.64 -28.93
N ALA A 128 -17.63 7.84 -28.17
CA ALA A 128 -18.83 8.18 -27.42
C ALA A 128 -18.58 8.20 -25.91
N ILE A 129 -17.43 8.71 -25.48
CA ILE A 129 -17.01 8.74 -24.08
C ILE A 129 -16.67 10.16 -23.63
N ASP A 130 -17.05 10.52 -22.40
CA ASP A 130 -16.72 11.81 -21.81
C ASP A 130 -15.38 11.78 -21.07
N ALA A 131 -14.82 12.95 -20.73
CA ALA A 131 -13.54 13.05 -20.03
C ALA A 131 -13.50 12.25 -18.70
N PRO A 132 -14.53 12.30 -17.83
CA PRO A 132 -14.58 11.45 -16.64
C PRO A 132 -14.59 9.96 -16.94
N GLY A 133 -15.27 9.54 -18.02
CA GLY A 133 -15.28 8.16 -18.50
C GLY A 133 -13.90 7.73 -18.99
N MET A 134 -13.22 8.55 -19.79
CA MET A 134 -11.85 8.30 -20.24
C MET A 134 -10.85 8.23 -19.08
N SER A 135 -11.01 9.12 -18.10
CA SER A 135 -10.20 9.13 -16.89
C SER A 135 -10.34 7.82 -16.12
N LEU A 136 -11.57 7.30 -15.97
CA LEU A 136 -11.78 6.02 -15.31
C LEU A 136 -11.32 4.82 -16.17
N LEU A 137 -11.52 4.90 -17.49
CA LEU A 137 -11.03 3.88 -18.43
C LEU A 137 -9.52 3.74 -18.32
N SER A 138 -8.77 4.84 -18.25
CA SER A 138 -7.32 4.78 -18.16
C SER A 138 -6.88 3.99 -16.93
N TRP A 139 -7.52 4.23 -15.78
CA TRP A 139 -7.22 3.52 -14.54
C TRP A 139 -7.56 2.03 -14.61
N LEU A 140 -8.73 1.68 -15.14
CA LEU A 140 -9.12 0.27 -15.26
C LEU A 140 -8.30 -0.49 -16.31
N ALA A 141 -7.95 0.16 -17.42
CA ALA A 141 -7.06 -0.43 -18.42
C ALA A 141 -5.68 -0.71 -17.82
N PHE A 142 -5.16 0.22 -16.99
CA PHE A 142 -3.89 0.06 -16.29
C PHE A 142 -3.92 -1.05 -15.22
N THR A 143 -4.94 -1.04 -14.35
CA THR A 143 -4.98 -1.90 -13.15
C THR A 143 -5.66 -3.25 -13.38
N THR A 144 -6.77 -3.27 -14.10
CA THR A 144 -7.59 -4.48 -14.31
C THR A 144 -7.23 -5.17 -15.62
N GLY A 145 -7.02 -4.40 -16.69
CA GLY A 145 -6.72 -4.93 -18.02
C GLY A 145 -5.24 -5.22 -18.27
N GLY A 146 -4.33 -4.52 -17.59
CA GLY A 146 -2.89 -4.56 -17.88
C GLY A 146 -2.51 -3.95 -19.25
N ASP A 147 -3.43 -3.25 -19.92
CA ASP A 147 -3.20 -2.64 -21.23
C ASP A 147 -2.63 -1.23 -21.06
N LEU A 148 -1.30 -1.14 -21.05
CA LEU A 148 -0.57 0.12 -20.90
C LEU A 148 -0.78 1.08 -22.08
N ILE A 149 -1.08 0.56 -23.28
CA ILE A 149 -1.27 1.38 -24.48
C ILE A 149 -2.62 2.09 -24.39
N LEU A 150 -3.68 1.34 -24.14
CA LEU A 150 -5.02 1.90 -23.92
C LEU A 150 -5.03 2.85 -22.74
N ALA A 151 -4.41 2.45 -21.62
CA ALA A 151 -4.35 3.26 -20.41
C ALA A 151 -3.69 4.63 -20.66
N GLU A 152 -2.50 4.65 -21.29
CA GLU A 152 -1.80 5.88 -21.59
C GLU A 152 -2.58 6.76 -22.57
N HIS A 153 -3.13 6.16 -23.63
CA HIS A 153 -3.88 6.90 -24.63
C HIS A 153 -5.14 7.55 -24.04
N ALA A 154 -5.91 6.81 -23.25
CA ALA A 154 -7.08 7.33 -22.56
C ALA A 154 -6.70 8.40 -21.52
N ALA A 155 -5.61 8.21 -20.77
CA ALA A 155 -5.15 9.17 -19.76
C ALA A 155 -4.77 10.53 -20.38
N ARG A 156 -3.96 10.53 -21.45
CA ARG A 156 -3.56 11.76 -22.14
C ARG A 156 -4.76 12.52 -22.68
N ARG A 157 -5.69 11.83 -23.35
CA ARG A 157 -6.92 12.45 -23.87
C ARG A 157 -7.82 12.98 -22.76
N ALA A 158 -7.93 12.28 -21.63
CA ALA A 158 -8.69 12.76 -20.49
C ALA A 158 -8.09 14.04 -19.89
N ILE A 159 -6.76 14.12 -19.75
CA ILE A 159 -6.06 15.31 -19.25
C ILE A 159 -6.19 16.49 -20.22
N ASP A 160 -6.10 16.26 -21.52
CA ASP A 160 -6.26 17.31 -22.55
C ASP A 160 -7.65 17.96 -22.48
N LEU A 161 -8.69 17.18 -22.13
CA LEU A 161 -10.07 17.65 -22.01
C LEU A 161 -10.39 18.23 -20.63
N ASP A 162 -9.82 17.63 -19.59
CA ASP A 162 -10.00 18.02 -18.20
C ASP A 162 -8.68 17.80 -17.43
N PRO A 163 -7.85 18.86 -17.28
CA PRO A 163 -6.60 18.79 -16.52
C PRO A 163 -6.80 18.38 -15.06
N ALA A 164 -8.02 18.47 -14.52
CA ALA A 164 -8.36 18.06 -13.17
C ALA A 164 -8.71 16.55 -13.05
N SER A 165 -8.48 15.76 -14.10
CA SER A 165 -8.75 14.32 -14.15
C SER A 165 -7.85 13.48 -13.23
N ARG A 166 -8.32 13.21 -12.00
CA ARG A 166 -7.58 12.47 -10.95
C ARG A 166 -7.04 11.11 -11.41
N PHE A 167 -7.92 10.25 -11.95
CA PHE A 167 -7.52 8.91 -12.40
C PHE A 167 -6.53 8.96 -13.56
N ALA A 168 -6.72 9.90 -14.49
CA ALA A 168 -5.84 10.05 -15.63
C ALA A 168 -4.44 10.53 -15.22
N ALA A 169 -4.37 11.51 -14.31
CA ALA A 169 -3.10 11.99 -13.75
C ALA A 169 -2.33 10.86 -13.05
N ALA A 170 -3.00 10.13 -12.14
CA ALA A 170 -2.39 9.00 -11.44
C ALA A 170 -1.97 7.87 -12.41
N THR A 171 -2.81 7.54 -13.38
CA THR A 171 -2.48 6.52 -14.39
C THR A 171 -1.23 6.92 -15.18
N LEU A 172 -1.19 8.15 -15.68
CA LEU A 172 -0.09 8.61 -16.51
C LEU A 172 1.21 8.75 -15.69
N SER A 173 1.15 9.27 -14.46
CA SER A 173 2.34 9.34 -13.59
C SER A 173 2.89 7.95 -13.28
N GLU A 174 2.05 6.97 -12.97
CA GLU A 174 2.47 5.60 -12.70
C GLU A 174 3.09 4.91 -13.94
N ILE A 175 2.51 5.11 -15.12
CA ILE A 175 3.07 4.59 -16.39
C ILE A 175 4.46 5.21 -16.65
N LEU A 176 4.61 6.52 -16.42
CA LEU A 176 5.88 7.22 -16.64
C LEU A 176 6.95 6.78 -15.63
N ARG A 177 6.61 6.69 -14.34
CA ARG A 177 7.49 6.12 -13.29
C ARG A 177 7.94 4.70 -13.63
N TYR A 178 7.01 3.87 -14.09
CA TYR A 178 7.31 2.49 -14.51
C TYR A 178 8.33 2.44 -15.67
N ARG A 179 8.22 3.36 -16.63
CA ARG A 179 9.19 3.50 -17.72
C ARG A 179 10.47 4.25 -17.32
N SER A 180 10.60 4.61 -16.04
CA SER A 180 11.69 5.44 -15.50
C SER A 180 11.77 6.84 -16.11
N ASP A 181 10.68 7.34 -16.72
CA ASP A 181 10.52 8.73 -17.11
C ASP A 181 10.02 9.54 -15.90
N PHE A 182 10.92 9.73 -14.93
CA PHE A 182 10.57 10.39 -13.68
C PHE A 182 10.27 11.87 -13.87
N ASP A 183 10.96 12.55 -14.80
CA ASP A 183 10.68 13.97 -15.10
C ASP A 183 9.29 14.15 -15.71
N GLY A 184 8.88 13.27 -16.62
CA GLY A 184 7.52 13.24 -17.14
C GLY A 184 6.48 13.03 -16.03
N ALA A 185 6.74 12.10 -15.11
CA ALA A 185 5.83 11.84 -13.98
C ALA A 185 5.69 13.06 -13.05
N VAL A 186 6.81 13.69 -12.70
CA VAL A 186 6.84 14.92 -11.88
C VAL A 186 6.05 16.04 -12.56
N GLU A 187 6.21 16.23 -13.87
CA GLU A 187 5.49 17.27 -14.62
C GLU A 187 3.98 17.02 -14.66
N VAL A 188 3.55 15.77 -14.85
CA VAL A 188 2.13 15.37 -14.78
C VAL A 188 1.54 15.68 -13.40
N LEU A 189 2.25 15.31 -12.33
CA LEU A 189 1.80 15.52 -10.95
C LEU A 189 1.76 17.01 -10.57
N ARG A 190 2.72 17.82 -11.01
CA ARG A 190 2.70 19.28 -10.84
C ARG A 190 1.48 19.91 -11.49
N LYS A 191 1.19 19.53 -12.74
CA LYS A 191 -0.01 19.99 -13.45
C LYS A 191 -1.30 19.54 -12.77
N ALA A 192 -1.36 18.30 -12.30
CA ALA A 192 -2.51 17.77 -11.59
C ALA A 192 -2.76 18.50 -10.25
N ARG A 193 -1.70 18.76 -9.47
CA ARG A 193 -1.74 19.57 -8.24
C ARG A 193 -2.23 20.99 -8.53
N ALA A 194 -1.71 21.63 -9.58
CA ALA A 194 -2.13 22.99 -9.98
C ALA A 194 -3.59 23.04 -10.44
N ALA A 195 -4.07 22.02 -11.15
CA ALA A 195 -5.46 21.93 -11.60
C ALA A 195 -6.45 21.60 -10.46
N ASN A 196 -5.97 20.95 -9.39
CA ASN A 196 -6.77 20.53 -8.23
C ASN A 196 -6.04 20.81 -6.90
N PRO A 197 -5.90 22.08 -6.49
CA PRO A 197 -5.16 22.43 -5.28
C PRO A 197 -5.83 21.95 -3.99
N GLY A 198 -7.10 21.55 -4.03
CA GLY A 198 -7.85 21.04 -2.87
C GLY A 198 -7.61 19.57 -2.51
N ILE A 199 -6.64 18.90 -3.14
CA ILE A 199 -6.30 17.50 -2.89
C ILE A 199 -4.90 17.45 -2.29
N ALA A 200 -4.82 17.41 -0.97
CA ALA A 200 -3.56 17.39 -0.24
C ALA A 200 -2.65 16.19 -0.64
N TRP A 201 -3.24 15.03 -0.91
CA TRP A 201 -2.49 13.81 -1.23
C TRP A 201 -1.61 13.89 -2.50
N TYR A 202 -1.84 14.86 -3.41
CA TYR A 202 -0.91 15.08 -4.52
C TYR A 202 0.48 15.48 -4.09
N ASP A 203 0.64 16.08 -2.90
CA ASP A 203 1.96 16.43 -2.37
C ASP A 203 2.79 15.19 -2.05
N LEU A 204 2.16 14.12 -1.56
CA LEU A 204 2.87 12.85 -1.33
C LEU A 204 3.22 12.14 -2.65
N SER A 205 2.28 12.07 -3.59
CA SER A 205 2.54 11.45 -4.90
C SER A 205 3.63 12.21 -5.68
N LEU A 206 3.63 13.55 -5.60
CA LEU A 206 4.70 14.38 -6.17
C LEU A 206 6.04 14.15 -5.47
N ALA A 207 6.06 14.11 -4.14
CA ALA A 207 7.28 13.83 -3.37
C ALA A 207 7.83 12.43 -3.70
N ASP A 208 6.98 11.41 -3.79
CA ASP A 208 7.39 10.04 -4.14
C ASP A 208 7.98 9.98 -5.55
N ALA A 209 7.40 10.69 -6.53
CA ALA A 209 7.97 10.80 -7.87
C ALA A 209 9.31 11.56 -7.89
N LEU A 210 9.49 12.59 -7.04
CA LEU A 210 10.76 13.32 -6.89
C LEU A 210 11.84 12.47 -6.21
N ILE A 211 11.46 11.66 -5.21
CA ILE A 211 12.35 10.68 -4.56
C ILE A 211 12.83 9.64 -5.56
N ASP A 212 11.93 9.09 -6.38
CA ASP A 212 12.30 8.17 -7.46
C ASP A 212 13.26 8.81 -8.47
N ALA A 213 13.05 10.10 -8.76
CA ALA A 213 13.94 10.92 -9.59
C ALA A 213 15.27 11.28 -8.90
N LYS A 214 15.46 10.93 -7.61
CA LYS A 214 16.58 11.35 -6.75
C LYS A 214 16.73 12.86 -6.58
N ARG A 215 15.64 13.61 -6.78
CA ARG A 215 15.58 15.08 -6.62
C ARG A 215 15.20 15.40 -5.18
N TYR A 216 16.05 14.97 -4.25
CA TYR A 216 15.73 14.96 -2.83
C TYR A 216 15.50 16.36 -2.26
N GLU A 217 16.20 17.38 -2.75
CA GLU A 217 16.02 18.77 -2.29
C GLU A 217 14.61 19.29 -2.60
N GLU A 218 14.11 19.00 -3.80
CA GLU A 218 12.74 19.37 -4.18
C GLU A 218 11.70 18.52 -3.45
N ALA A 219 11.98 17.24 -3.22
CA ALA A 219 11.11 16.38 -2.42
C ALA A 219 10.99 16.90 -0.98
N THR A 220 12.12 17.25 -0.35
CA THR A 220 12.16 17.84 0.99
C THR A 220 11.32 19.10 1.07
N TRP A 221 11.43 20.03 0.12
CA TRP A 221 10.61 21.25 0.10
C TRP A 221 9.10 20.94 0.08
N VAL A 222 8.67 20.03 -0.80
CA VAL A 222 7.26 19.63 -0.89
C VAL A 222 6.79 18.97 0.41
N LEU A 223 7.63 18.15 1.02
CA LEU A 223 7.30 17.42 2.24
C LEU A 223 7.27 18.33 3.48
N GLU A 224 8.17 19.32 3.58
CA GLU A 224 8.16 20.31 4.66
C GLU A 224 6.86 21.14 4.64
N GLU A 225 6.37 21.51 3.44
CA GLU A 225 5.05 22.13 3.30
C GLU A 225 3.92 21.16 3.74
N ALA A 226 4.03 19.88 3.37
CA ALA A 226 3.04 18.87 3.72
C ALA A 226 2.97 18.56 5.24
N VAL A 227 4.04 18.80 6.01
CA VAL A 227 4.05 18.63 7.48
C VAL A 227 3.04 19.55 8.19
N GLU A 228 2.71 20.70 7.58
CA GLU A 228 1.72 21.64 8.12
C GLU A 228 0.27 21.14 7.99
N SER A 229 0.01 20.19 7.08
CA SER A 229 -1.30 19.57 6.91
C SER A 229 -1.50 18.43 7.92
N PRO A 230 -2.52 18.48 8.80
CA PRO A 230 -2.80 17.39 9.73
C PRO A 230 -2.98 16.03 9.03
N ASP A 231 -3.60 16.03 7.85
CA ASP A 231 -3.87 14.80 7.08
C ASP A 231 -2.59 14.18 6.50
N LEU A 232 -1.56 14.99 6.21
CA LEU A 232 -0.32 14.53 5.58
C LEU A 232 0.85 14.41 6.56
N LYS A 233 0.79 15.10 7.71
CA LYS A 233 1.91 15.31 8.63
C LYS A 233 2.70 14.05 8.93
N ARG A 234 1.99 12.98 9.31
CA ARG A 234 2.59 11.67 9.57
C ARG A 234 3.37 11.13 8.38
N HIS A 235 2.75 11.12 7.20
CA HIS A 235 3.32 10.57 5.97
C HIS A 235 4.50 11.40 5.46
N ALA A 236 4.44 12.72 5.64
CA ALA A 236 5.50 13.64 5.27
C ALA A 236 6.74 13.46 6.16
N LEU A 237 6.56 13.40 7.49
CA LEU A 237 7.64 13.15 8.44
C LEU A 237 8.35 11.82 8.17
N LYS A 238 7.60 10.76 7.88
CA LYS A 238 8.18 9.45 7.54
C LYS A 238 9.07 9.49 6.29
N ARG A 239 8.66 10.24 5.26
CA ARG A 239 9.46 10.43 4.03
C ARG A 239 10.68 11.33 4.27
N LEU A 240 10.54 12.40 5.04
CA LEU A 240 11.65 13.28 5.42
C LEU A 240 12.73 12.52 6.20
N ALA A 241 12.33 11.72 7.20
CA ALA A 241 13.24 10.86 7.94
C ALA A 241 13.98 9.90 6.99
N ARG A 242 13.26 9.23 6.07
CA ARG A 242 13.87 8.34 5.08
C ARG A 242 14.88 9.06 4.17
N ILE A 243 14.52 10.22 3.62
CA ILE A 243 15.41 11.02 2.76
C ILE A 243 16.69 11.40 3.53
N SER A 244 16.57 11.84 4.78
CA SER A 244 17.74 12.20 5.60
C SER A 244 18.64 11.00 5.88
N LEU A 245 18.07 9.81 6.12
CA LEU A 245 18.84 8.57 6.24
C LEU A 245 19.57 8.22 4.94
N ASP A 246 18.91 8.32 3.79
CA ASP A 246 19.50 8.03 2.49
C ASP A 246 20.63 9.01 2.13
N LYS A 247 20.56 10.24 2.65
CA LYS A 247 21.63 11.26 2.55
C LYS A 247 22.76 11.07 3.57
N GLY A 248 22.56 10.26 4.61
CA GLY A 248 23.48 10.11 5.73
C GLY A 248 23.47 11.29 6.72
N GLU A 249 22.42 12.10 6.71
CA GLU A 249 22.22 13.24 7.62
C GLU A 249 21.57 12.76 8.92
N ILE A 250 22.35 12.11 9.79
CA ILE A 250 21.85 11.40 10.98
C ILE A 250 21.11 12.32 11.95
N GLU A 251 21.64 13.50 12.25
CA GLU A 251 21.02 14.44 13.18
C GLU A 251 19.66 14.94 12.66
N VAL A 252 19.55 15.15 11.35
CA VAL A 252 18.30 15.55 10.69
C VAL A 252 17.31 14.39 10.68
N ALA A 253 17.78 13.17 10.45
CA ALA A 253 16.95 11.98 10.53
C ALA A 253 16.37 11.79 11.95
N ILE A 254 17.18 11.99 13.00
CA ILE A 254 16.74 11.97 14.41
C ILE A 254 15.66 13.04 14.64
N GLN A 255 15.84 14.25 14.12
CA GLN A 255 14.85 15.33 14.24
C GLN A 255 13.50 14.90 13.65
N TRP A 256 13.48 14.42 12.41
CA TRP A 256 12.22 14.03 11.74
C TRP A 256 11.58 12.81 12.38
N GLN A 257 12.37 11.82 12.77
CA GLN A 257 11.87 10.61 13.42
C GLN A 257 11.32 10.89 14.82
N SER A 258 11.96 11.78 15.59
CA SER A 258 11.43 12.25 16.88
C SER A 258 10.09 12.95 16.70
N ALA A 259 9.99 13.86 15.72
CA ALA A 259 8.73 14.55 15.41
C ALA A 259 7.61 13.59 15.00
N LEU A 260 7.94 12.49 14.31
CA LEU A 260 6.97 11.43 13.96
C LEU A 260 6.46 10.73 15.23
N ILE A 261 7.36 10.35 16.15
CA ILE A 261 7.01 9.70 17.42
C ILE A 261 6.18 10.61 18.34
N ASP A 262 6.43 11.92 18.30
CA ASP A 262 5.69 12.91 19.09
C ASP A 262 4.24 13.12 18.61
N LEU A 263 3.85 12.54 17.47
CA LEU A 263 2.44 12.48 17.07
C LEU A 263 1.61 11.54 17.96
N ALA A 264 2.25 10.60 18.68
CA ALA A 264 1.58 9.73 19.63
C ALA A 264 1.10 10.52 20.88
N PRO A 265 -0.07 10.20 21.46
CA PRO A 265 -0.96 9.07 21.16
C PRO A 265 -2.05 9.40 20.13
N ASN A 266 -2.03 10.60 19.53
CA ASN A 266 -3.11 11.07 18.65
C ASN A 266 -3.02 10.48 17.23
N TYR A 267 -1.88 9.91 16.87
CA TYR A 267 -1.65 9.19 15.62
C TYR A 267 -1.06 7.81 15.90
N LEU A 268 -1.27 6.91 14.95
CA LEU A 268 -0.66 5.59 14.95
C LEU A 268 0.83 5.68 14.57
N VAL A 269 1.69 5.31 15.52
CA VAL A 269 3.15 5.23 15.39
C VAL A 269 3.54 3.79 15.67
N TYR A 270 4.20 3.12 14.74
CA TYR A 270 4.45 1.67 14.78
C TYR A 270 5.69 1.34 15.62
N ALA A 271 5.81 0.08 16.06
CA ALA A 271 6.96 -0.39 16.82
C ALA A 271 8.29 -0.13 16.09
N ASN A 272 8.34 -0.39 14.78
CA ASN A 272 9.51 -0.10 13.95
C ASN A 272 9.89 1.39 13.92
N ASP A 273 8.92 2.31 14.02
CA ASP A 273 9.24 3.74 14.09
C ASP A 273 10.05 4.07 15.37
N TYR A 274 9.74 3.42 16.51
CA TYR A 274 10.50 3.53 17.75
C TYR A 274 11.87 2.86 17.67
N LEU A 275 11.93 1.65 17.10
CA LEU A 275 13.18 0.91 16.90
C LEU A 275 14.15 1.72 16.03
N THR A 276 13.67 2.28 14.93
CA THR A 276 14.47 3.15 14.05
C THR A 276 15.05 4.34 14.81
N LEU A 277 14.27 5.04 15.65
CA LEU A 277 14.81 6.15 16.43
C LEU A 277 15.84 5.69 17.47
N ALA A 278 15.60 4.56 18.12
CA ALA A 278 16.54 4.00 19.10
C ALA A 278 17.87 3.61 18.45
N GLU A 279 17.83 3.00 17.26
CA GLU A 279 19.02 2.69 16.45
C GLU A 279 19.78 3.97 16.08
N LEU A 280 19.07 5.04 15.70
CA LEU A 280 19.71 6.32 15.38
C LEU A 280 20.38 6.96 16.60
N TYR A 281 19.72 6.97 17.75
CA TYR A 281 20.34 7.44 19.00
C TYR A 281 21.56 6.61 19.39
N SER A 282 21.45 5.27 19.32
CA SER A 282 22.57 4.38 19.64
C SER A 282 23.76 4.61 18.69
N GLY A 283 23.50 4.75 17.38
CA GLY A 283 24.51 5.07 16.38
C GLY A 283 25.16 6.44 16.57
N ASN A 284 24.43 7.40 17.15
CA ASN A 284 24.93 8.73 17.51
C ASN A 284 25.64 8.78 18.87
N GLY A 285 25.71 7.65 19.60
CA GLY A 285 26.32 7.56 20.93
C GLY A 285 25.40 7.92 22.10
N ASP A 286 24.13 8.19 21.84
CA ASP A 286 23.13 8.60 22.83
C ASP A 286 22.37 7.39 23.41
N SER A 287 23.09 6.43 24.00
CA SER A 287 22.51 5.17 24.49
C SER A 287 21.38 5.37 25.53
N GLU A 288 21.44 6.42 26.34
CA GLU A 288 20.37 6.74 27.31
C GLU A 288 19.07 7.14 26.61
N LEU A 289 19.15 7.90 25.51
CA LEU A 289 17.98 8.27 24.71
C LEU A 289 17.43 7.06 23.95
N ALA A 290 18.31 6.21 23.42
CA ALA A 290 17.92 4.97 22.76
C ALA A 290 17.11 4.08 23.71
N GLU A 291 17.61 3.83 24.93
CA GLU A 291 16.89 3.04 25.93
C GLU A 291 15.56 3.71 26.31
N ALA A 292 15.54 5.03 26.54
CA ALA A 292 14.31 5.74 26.89
C ALA A 292 13.21 5.60 25.83
N VAL A 293 13.57 5.66 24.54
CA VAL A 293 12.64 5.44 23.42
C VAL A 293 12.12 4.00 23.41
N LEU A 294 13.00 3.01 23.58
CA LEU A 294 12.61 1.60 23.65
C LEU A 294 11.70 1.30 24.84
N ARG A 295 11.95 1.91 26.01
CA ARG A 295 11.08 1.79 27.19
C ARG A 295 9.69 2.38 26.94
N LYS A 296 9.61 3.54 26.28
CA LYS A 296 8.33 4.12 25.83
C LYS A 296 7.61 3.17 24.87
N ALA A 297 8.34 2.60 23.91
CA ALA A 297 7.82 1.65 22.94
C ALA A 297 7.29 0.38 23.62
N GLN A 298 8.04 -0.18 24.59
CA GLN A 298 7.66 -1.36 25.37
C GLN A 298 6.37 -1.12 26.18
N GLY A 299 6.14 0.09 26.69
CA GLY A 299 4.89 0.45 27.37
C GLY A 299 3.67 0.41 26.44
N ILE A 300 3.85 0.68 25.14
CA ILE A 300 2.78 0.68 24.12
C ILE A 300 2.64 -0.71 23.48
N TYR A 301 3.78 -1.35 23.22
CA TYR A 301 3.94 -2.64 22.55
C TYR A 301 4.61 -3.67 23.48
N PRO A 302 4.00 -4.01 24.63
CA PRO A 302 4.63 -4.89 25.64
C PRO A 302 4.85 -6.33 25.18
N ARG A 303 4.42 -6.66 23.96
CA ARG A 303 4.51 -7.99 23.35
C ARG A 303 5.40 -8.04 22.11
N ASN A 304 6.01 -6.93 21.72
CA ASN A 304 6.87 -6.90 20.54
C ASN A 304 8.26 -7.47 20.90
N GLU A 305 8.65 -8.57 20.24
CA GLU A 305 9.89 -9.29 20.52
C GLU A 305 11.13 -8.44 20.20
N GLU A 306 11.11 -7.67 19.10
CA GLU A 306 12.24 -6.82 18.68
C GLU A 306 12.55 -5.72 19.69
N ILE A 307 11.53 -5.13 20.32
CA ILE A 307 11.72 -4.13 21.38
C ILE A 307 12.37 -4.78 22.61
N SER A 308 11.94 -5.96 23.02
CA SER A 308 12.57 -6.70 24.12
C SER A 308 14.01 -7.09 23.81
N GLU A 309 14.28 -7.56 22.59
CA GLU A 309 15.64 -7.88 22.12
C GLU A 309 16.54 -6.64 22.15
N ALA A 310 16.05 -5.50 21.64
CA ALA A 310 16.78 -4.23 21.64
C ALA A 310 17.08 -3.72 23.07
N LEU A 311 16.24 -4.06 24.06
CA LEU A 311 16.47 -3.78 25.48
C LEU A 311 17.37 -4.82 26.18
N GLY A 312 17.73 -5.92 25.51
CA GLY A 312 18.45 -7.04 26.13
C GLY A 312 17.61 -7.82 27.15
N GLU A 313 16.29 -7.77 27.02
CA GLU A 313 15.33 -8.40 27.92
C GLU A 313 14.77 -9.70 27.33
N PRO A 314 14.34 -10.66 28.16
CA PRO A 314 13.67 -11.84 27.67
C PRO A 314 12.41 -11.46 26.88
N ALA A 315 12.15 -12.19 25.79
CA ALA A 315 10.95 -12.02 25.00
C ALA A 315 9.71 -12.09 25.91
N PRO A 316 8.69 -11.25 25.68
CA PRO A 316 7.53 -11.19 26.55
C PRO A 316 6.79 -12.54 26.56
N VAL A 317 6.44 -13.00 27.77
CA VAL A 317 5.95 -14.38 28.06
C VAL A 317 4.55 -14.68 27.48
N ALA A 318 4.00 -13.83 26.63
CA ALA A 318 2.72 -14.10 25.97
C ALA A 318 2.67 -13.47 24.59
N ALA A 319 3.00 -14.26 23.55
CA ALA A 319 2.32 -14.09 22.28
C ALA A 319 0.80 -14.12 22.56
N ALA A 320 0.02 -13.23 21.91
CA ALA A 320 -1.42 -13.13 22.17
C ALA A 320 -2.15 -14.47 21.92
N ARG A 321 -1.56 -15.31 21.07
CA ARG A 321 -1.93 -16.70 20.81
C ARG A 321 -0.68 -17.57 20.95
N PRO A 322 -0.80 -18.80 21.49
CA PRO A 322 0.30 -19.74 21.50
C PRO A 322 0.75 -20.01 20.05
N ARG A 323 2.07 -20.21 19.85
CA ARG A 323 2.58 -20.67 18.55
C ARG A 323 1.91 -21.99 18.20
N PHE A 324 1.53 -22.13 16.94
CA PHE A 324 0.94 -23.36 16.43
C PHE A 324 1.98 -24.48 16.47
N ASP A 325 1.61 -25.65 16.99
CA ASP A 325 2.49 -26.80 17.12
C ASP A 325 2.51 -27.60 15.80
N GLU A 326 3.52 -27.31 14.97
CA GLU A 326 3.73 -27.94 13.67
C GLU A 326 3.95 -29.45 13.77
N ASP A 327 4.69 -29.89 14.80
CA ASP A 327 5.03 -31.30 15.00
C ASP A 327 3.80 -32.11 15.40
N ALA A 328 2.98 -31.59 16.33
CA ALA A 328 1.74 -32.24 16.74
C ALA A 328 0.71 -32.31 15.60
N ALA A 329 0.69 -31.31 14.72
CA ALA A 329 -0.22 -31.26 13.58
C ALA A 329 0.30 -32.02 12.34
N GLY A 330 1.55 -32.47 12.33
CA GLY A 330 2.16 -33.16 11.18
C GLY A 330 2.22 -32.28 9.93
N VAL A 331 2.50 -30.99 10.09
CA VAL A 331 2.59 -30.02 9.00
C VAL A 331 3.86 -29.21 9.10
N ARG A 332 4.25 -28.59 7.99
CA ARG A 332 5.30 -27.56 7.97
C ARG A 332 4.79 -26.31 7.28
N ARG A 333 4.99 -25.14 7.89
CA ARG A 333 4.60 -23.85 7.31
C ARG A 333 5.86 -23.14 6.82
N ILE A 334 5.86 -22.77 5.54
CA ILE A 334 7.03 -22.17 4.90
C ILE A 334 6.62 -20.78 4.38
N PRO A 335 6.94 -19.69 5.10
CA PRO A 335 6.79 -18.34 4.59
C PRO A 335 7.70 -18.12 3.37
N VAL A 336 7.14 -17.54 2.31
CA VAL A 336 7.80 -17.40 1.01
C VAL A 336 7.91 -15.93 0.66
N ARG A 337 9.15 -15.48 0.47
CA ARG A 337 9.43 -14.11 0.08
C ARG A 337 9.08 -13.90 -1.39
N THR A 338 8.39 -12.80 -1.70
CA THR A 338 8.04 -12.42 -3.08
C THR A 338 8.56 -11.02 -3.42
N PRO A 339 8.67 -10.66 -4.71
CA PRO A 339 8.63 -9.25 -5.10
C PRO A 339 7.35 -8.58 -4.57
N LEU A 340 7.37 -7.25 -4.42
CA LEU A 340 6.19 -6.50 -3.99
C LEU A 340 5.02 -6.73 -4.97
N ILE A 341 3.90 -7.22 -4.43
CA ILE A 341 2.68 -7.44 -5.21
C ILE A 341 1.92 -6.11 -5.28
N THR A 342 1.67 -5.64 -6.50
CA THR A 342 1.02 -4.36 -6.80
C THR A 342 -0.09 -4.58 -7.84
N SER A 343 -0.80 -3.53 -8.22
CA SER A 343 -1.80 -3.54 -9.29
C SER A 343 -1.28 -3.95 -10.67
N ARG A 344 0.04 -4.09 -10.81
CA ARG A 344 0.71 -4.54 -12.04
C ARG A 344 1.17 -6.00 -11.97
N SER A 345 1.06 -6.63 -10.81
CA SER A 345 1.58 -7.98 -10.60
C SER A 345 0.54 -8.99 -11.06
N ASP A 346 0.92 -9.86 -12.02
CA ASP A 346 0.14 -11.08 -12.26
C ASP A 346 0.35 -12.03 -11.08
N LEU A 347 -0.66 -12.13 -10.22
CA LEU A 347 -0.57 -12.88 -8.97
C LEU A 347 -0.21 -14.36 -9.21
N ILE A 348 -0.75 -14.97 -10.27
CA ILE A 348 -0.47 -16.37 -10.63
C ILE A 348 1.03 -16.52 -10.91
N SER A 349 1.59 -15.73 -11.83
CA SER A 349 3.01 -15.80 -12.18
C SER A 349 3.92 -15.53 -10.98
N VAL A 350 3.58 -14.56 -10.11
CA VAL A 350 4.39 -14.24 -8.93
C VAL A 350 4.39 -15.39 -7.93
N VAL A 351 3.22 -15.93 -7.59
CA VAL A 351 3.10 -17.04 -6.64
C VAL A 351 3.72 -18.31 -7.23
N ASP A 352 3.54 -18.56 -8.53
CA ASP A 352 4.13 -19.70 -9.22
C ASP A 352 5.66 -19.68 -9.13
N ALA A 353 6.27 -18.57 -9.56
CA ALA A 353 7.72 -18.40 -9.52
C ALA A 353 8.29 -18.50 -8.09
N ALA A 354 7.56 -17.98 -7.09
CA ALA A 354 8.00 -18.00 -5.70
C ALA A 354 7.90 -19.39 -5.04
N THR A 355 6.96 -20.23 -5.47
CA THR A 355 6.63 -21.50 -4.79
C THR A 355 7.09 -22.74 -5.55
N THR A 356 7.38 -22.66 -6.85
CA THR A 356 7.61 -23.83 -7.72
C THR A 356 8.73 -24.76 -7.24
N SER A 357 9.74 -24.24 -6.54
CA SER A 357 10.88 -25.03 -6.05
C SER A 357 10.61 -25.75 -4.74
N ILE A 358 9.51 -25.41 -4.04
CA ILE A 358 9.20 -25.92 -2.69
C ILE A 358 7.85 -26.61 -2.61
N ARG A 359 6.86 -26.20 -3.40
CA ARG A 359 5.49 -26.75 -3.35
C ARG A 359 5.43 -28.17 -3.90
N ARG A 360 4.58 -28.99 -3.32
CA ARG A 360 4.34 -30.39 -3.69
C ARG A 360 2.85 -30.62 -3.96
N PRO A 361 2.50 -31.63 -4.78
CA PRO A 361 1.11 -32.03 -4.92
C PRO A 361 0.49 -32.36 -3.56
N GLY A 362 -0.68 -31.77 -3.27
CA GLY A 362 -1.37 -31.91 -1.98
C GLY A 362 -1.07 -30.81 -0.95
N ASP A 363 -0.06 -29.96 -1.18
CA ASP A 363 0.18 -28.79 -0.35
C ASP A 363 -0.97 -27.76 -0.50
N ILE A 364 -1.15 -26.93 0.54
CA ILE A 364 -2.02 -25.74 0.49
C ILE A 364 -1.16 -24.49 0.43
N ILE A 365 -1.45 -23.60 -0.51
CA ILE A 365 -0.79 -22.29 -0.62
C ILE A 365 -1.72 -21.23 -0.05
N ALA A 366 -1.33 -20.63 1.07
CA ALA A 366 -2.02 -19.48 1.63
C ALA A 366 -1.42 -18.19 1.04
N VAL A 367 -2.27 -17.31 0.54
CA VAL A 367 -1.91 -15.99 0.00
C VAL A 367 -2.59 -14.93 0.86
N SER A 368 -1.83 -13.94 1.31
CA SER A 368 -2.35 -12.83 2.10
C SER A 368 -3.40 -12.03 1.32
N GLU A 369 -4.46 -11.63 2.02
CA GLU A 369 -5.59 -10.85 1.52
C GLU A 369 -5.14 -9.57 0.82
N SER A 370 -4.37 -8.72 1.49
CA SER A 370 -4.08 -7.37 0.98
C SER A 370 -3.17 -7.38 -0.26
N PRO A 371 -2.14 -8.23 -0.36
CA PRO A 371 -1.41 -8.47 -1.60
C PRO A 371 -2.30 -9.03 -2.72
N ALA A 372 -3.24 -9.93 -2.40
CA ALA A 372 -4.20 -10.41 -3.38
C ALA A 372 -5.10 -9.27 -3.90
N ALA A 373 -5.61 -8.40 -3.02
CA ALA A 373 -6.33 -7.20 -3.40
C ALA A 373 -5.48 -6.21 -4.22
N ALA A 374 -4.22 -6.02 -3.84
CA ALA A 374 -3.27 -5.18 -4.57
C ALA A 374 -3.13 -5.64 -6.02
N SER A 375 -2.97 -6.95 -6.26
CA SER A 375 -2.90 -7.54 -7.60
C SER A 375 -4.15 -7.32 -8.46
N GLN A 376 -5.29 -7.01 -7.84
CA GLN A 376 -6.56 -6.74 -8.51
C GLN A 376 -6.82 -5.23 -8.70
N GLY A 377 -5.86 -4.36 -8.37
CA GLY A 377 -6.04 -2.91 -8.45
C GLY A 377 -6.94 -2.35 -7.34
N ARG A 378 -7.06 -3.06 -6.22
CA ARG A 378 -7.94 -2.72 -5.09
C ARG A 378 -7.18 -2.12 -3.91
N VAL A 379 -6.05 -1.49 -4.20
CA VAL A 379 -5.32 -0.60 -3.29
C VAL A 379 -5.25 0.75 -3.98
N LEU A 380 -5.95 1.74 -3.44
CA LEU A 380 -6.23 3.00 -4.13
C LEU A 380 -5.58 4.19 -3.43
N PRO A 381 -4.85 5.04 -4.16
CA PRO A 381 -4.41 6.33 -3.62
C PRO A 381 -5.60 7.17 -3.14
N LEU A 382 -5.45 7.82 -1.99
CA LEU A 382 -6.52 8.61 -1.37
C LEU A 382 -6.98 9.79 -2.25
N GLU A 383 -6.12 10.36 -3.10
CA GLU A 383 -6.47 11.41 -4.06
C GLU A 383 -7.55 10.99 -5.08
N LEU A 384 -7.61 9.69 -5.42
CA LEU A 384 -8.57 9.17 -6.39
C LEU A 384 -9.98 9.10 -5.81
N ILE A 385 -10.10 9.00 -4.50
CA ILE A 385 -11.39 8.90 -3.83
C ILE A 385 -12.00 10.30 -3.70
N LYS A 386 -13.20 10.46 -4.26
CA LYS A 386 -13.99 11.70 -4.15
C LYS A 386 -15.16 11.49 -3.19
N PRO A 387 -15.06 11.92 -1.91
CA PRO A 387 -16.12 11.70 -0.94
C PRO A 387 -17.43 12.39 -1.33
N SER A 388 -18.49 11.59 -1.41
CA SER A 388 -19.86 12.09 -1.54
C SER A 388 -20.34 12.73 -0.23
N LEU A 389 -21.44 13.49 -0.31
CA LEU A 389 -22.07 14.07 0.88
C LEU A 389 -22.49 12.98 1.88
N ILE A 390 -22.99 11.84 1.38
CA ILE A 390 -23.37 10.69 2.21
C ILE A 390 -22.14 10.18 2.97
N ALA A 391 -20.99 10.02 2.30
CA ALA A 391 -19.76 9.57 2.95
C ALA A 391 -19.31 10.54 4.06
N LYS A 392 -19.33 11.85 3.77
CA LYS A 392 -18.97 12.91 4.74
C LYS A 392 -19.90 12.96 5.96
N ILE A 393 -21.16 12.57 5.81
CA ILE A 393 -22.12 12.52 6.91
C ILE A 393 -21.92 11.22 7.71
N LEU A 394 -21.90 10.07 7.04
CA LEU A 394 -21.86 8.76 7.70
C LEU A 394 -20.56 8.52 8.48
N CYS A 395 -19.42 9.00 7.97
CA CYS A 395 -18.12 8.79 8.63
C CYS A 395 -18.07 9.39 10.05
N ARG A 396 -18.85 10.45 10.31
CA ARG A 396 -18.95 11.11 11.63
C ARG A 396 -19.60 10.23 12.72
N TYR A 397 -20.27 9.14 12.32
CA TYR A 397 -20.96 8.21 13.23
C TYR A 397 -20.18 6.90 13.47
N VAL A 398 -19.04 6.75 12.80
CA VAL A 398 -18.06 5.68 13.03
C VAL A 398 -17.18 6.07 14.21
N GLY A 399 -16.64 5.09 14.93
CA GLY A 399 -15.66 5.35 15.99
C GLY A 399 -14.45 6.13 15.45
N LYS A 400 -13.72 6.82 16.34
CA LYS A 400 -12.55 7.63 15.96
C LYS A 400 -11.35 6.82 15.44
N ILE A 401 -11.46 5.49 15.44
CA ILE A 401 -10.39 4.56 15.07
C ILE A 401 -10.96 3.62 14.01
N GLY A 402 -10.25 3.47 12.90
CA GLY A 402 -10.55 2.57 11.80
C GLY A 402 -11.07 3.26 10.54
N PRO A 403 -10.98 2.61 9.37
CA PRO A 403 -10.97 3.24 8.04
C PRO A 403 -12.19 4.07 7.69
N LEU A 404 -13.35 3.64 8.18
CA LEU A 404 -14.63 4.27 7.87
C LEU A 404 -14.85 5.60 8.61
N HIS A 405 -13.93 6.01 9.50
CA HIS A 405 -13.97 7.32 10.17
C HIS A 405 -13.68 8.48 9.21
N SER A 406 -12.89 8.23 8.16
CA SER A 406 -12.56 9.24 7.16
C SER A 406 -13.64 9.31 6.07
N PRO A 407 -13.90 10.49 5.48
CA PRO A 407 -14.80 10.60 4.33
C PRO A 407 -14.37 9.75 3.14
N ALA A 408 -13.05 9.57 2.95
CA ALA A 408 -12.49 8.75 1.88
C ALA A 408 -12.74 7.26 2.12
N GLY A 409 -12.44 6.74 3.32
CA GLY A 409 -12.71 5.34 3.65
C GLY A 409 -14.20 4.99 3.58
N MET A 410 -15.07 5.86 4.10
CA MET A 410 -16.53 5.68 3.96
C MET A 410 -16.99 5.71 2.50
N GLN A 411 -16.39 6.57 1.66
CA GLN A 411 -16.67 6.59 0.24
C GLN A 411 -16.17 5.31 -0.45
N GLY A 412 -15.03 4.77 -0.02
CA GLY A 412 -14.53 3.47 -0.42
C GLY A 412 -15.57 2.38 -0.16
N ALA A 413 -16.12 2.30 1.05
CA ALA A 413 -17.17 1.33 1.37
C ALA A 413 -18.40 1.48 0.46
N ILE A 414 -18.79 2.71 0.15
CA ILE A 414 -19.89 2.98 -0.79
C ILE A 414 -19.56 2.47 -2.20
N LEU A 415 -18.32 2.61 -2.67
CA LEU A 415 -17.89 2.12 -3.98
C LEU A 415 -17.80 0.58 -4.02
N ASP A 416 -17.42 -0.04 -2.91
CA ASP A 416 -17.26 -1.50 -2.82
C ASP A 416 -18.62 -2.23 -2.77
N VAL A 417 -19.48 -1.88 -1.80
CA VAL A 417 -20.76 -2.60 -1.61
C VAL A 417 -22.00 -1.84 -2.10
N GLY A 418 -21.86 -0.55 -2.39
CA GLY A 418 -22.96 0.30 -2.84
C GLY A 418 -23.62 1.11 -1.72
N ALA A 419 -24.06 2.33 -2.06
CA ALA A 419 -24.64 3.28 -1.11
C ALA A 419 -25.85 2.75 -0.35
N THR A 420 -26.71 1.97 -1.01
CA THR A 420 -27.93 1.41 -0.40
C THR A 420 -27.60 0.43 0.73
N ARG A 421 -26.62 -0.46 0.52
CA ARG A 421 -26.15 -1.41 1.53
C ARG A 421 -25.46 -0.72 2.69
N VAL A 422 -24.62 0.29 2.42
CA VAL A 422 -23.97 1.09 3.46
C VAL A 422 -25.00 1.83 4.31
N LEU A 423 -26.00 2.46 3.71
CA LEU A 423 -27.08 3.15 4.43
C LEU A 423 -27.90 2.19 5.30
N ALA A 424 -28.32 1.05 4.72
CA ALA A 424 -29.03 0.01 5.47
C ALA A 424 -28.19 -0.53 6.63
N GLY A 425 -26.89 -0.74 6.40
CA GLY A 425 -25.93 -1.14 7.43
C GLY A 425 -25.78 -0.08 8.53
N ALA A 426 -25.74 1.20 8.19
CA ALA A 426 -25.64 2.29 9.17
C ALA A 426 -26.89 2.32 10.07
N VAL A 427 -28.08 2.19 9.49
CA VAL A 427 -29.35 2.09 10.23
C VAL A 427 -29.34 0.86 11.13
N ALA A 428 -29.00 -0.33 10.60
CA ALA A 428 -28.91 -1.56 11.39
C ALA A 428 -27.87 -1.47 12.52
N GLY A 429 -26.74 -0.82 12.26
CA GLY A 429 -25.70 -0.56 13.26
C GLY A 429 -26.18 0.36 14.39
N ALA A 430 -26.98 1.39 14.08
CA ALA A 430 -27.59 2.26 15.08
C ALA A 430 -28.60 1.50 15.96
N PHE A 431 -29.47 0.69 15.37
CA PHE A 431 -30.36 -0.20 16.11
C PHE A 431 -29.60 -1.24 16.95
N GLY A 432 -28.53 -1.82 16.40
CA GLY A 432 -27.65 -2.73 17.11
C GLY A 432 -27.07 -2.09 18.37
N LYS A 433 -26.56 -0.85 18.27
CA LYS A 433 -26.06 -0.08 19.43
C LYS A 433 -27.14 0.12 20.51
N LEU A 434 -28.37 0.45 20.11
CA LEU A 434 -29.50 0.59 21.05
C LEU A 434 -29.84 -0.72 21.77
N MET A 435 -29.63 -1.87 21.12
CA MET A 435 -29.86 -3.21 21.68
C MET A 435 -28.61 -3.83 22.33
N GLY A 436 -27.50 -3.10 22.46
CA GLY A 436 -26.23 -3.62 22.97
C GLY A 436 -25.55 -4.68 22.07
N ARG A 437 -25.98 -4.82 20.81
CA ARG A 437 -25.43 -5.77 19.83
C ARG A 437 -24.45 -5.07 18.89
N LYS A 438 -23.21 -5.57 18.83
CA LYS A 438 -22.15 -5.06 17.94
C LYS A 438 -22.19 -5.74 16.57
N GLY A 439 -21.60 -5.12 15.55
CA GLY A 439 -21.34 -5.73 14.24
C GLY A 439 -22.52 -5.79 13.26
N TRP A 440 -23.69 -5.23 13.59
CA TRP A 440 -24.86 -5.24 12.69
C TRP A 440 -24.64 -4.46 11.40
N PHE A 441 -23.77 -3.44 11.42
CA PHE A 441 -23.34 -2.74 10.22
C PHE A 441 -22.73 -3.73 9.21
N TYR A 442 -21.71 -4.48 9.60
CA TYR A 442 -21.00 -5.41 8.71
C TYR A 442 -21.89 -6.56 8.22
N LYS A 443 -22.83 -7.03 9.05
CA LYS A 443 -23.79 -8.07 8.65
C LYS A 443 -24.69 -7.64 7.48
N ILE A 444 -25.08 -6.37 7.42
CA ILE A 444 -25.97 -5.84 6.38
C ILE A 444 -25.17 -5.24 5.22
N ALA A 445 -24.19 -4.39 5.53
CA ALA A 445 -23.33 -3.76 4.53
C ALA A 445 -22.58 -4.83 3.71
N GLY A 446 -22.11 -5.89 4.38
CA GLY A 446 -21.43 -7.04 3.80
C GLY A 446 -20.07 -7.27 4.47
N PRO A 447 -19.60 -8.52 4.58
CA PRO A 447 -18.31 -8.83 5.20
C PRO A 447 -17.13 -8.08 4.56
N SER A 448 -17.19 -7.77 3.27
CA SER A 448 -16.13 -7.01 2.59
C SER A 448 -15.89 -5.62 3.16
N THR A 449 -16.91 -5.00 3.77
CA THR A 449 -16.73 -3.70 4.43
C THR A 449 -15.91 -3.77 5.71
N ALA A 450 -15.77 -4.97 6.30
CA ALA A 450 -14.88 -5.19 7.45
C ALA A 450 -13.42 -5.40 7.01
N MET A 451 -13.19 -5.77 5.74
CA MET A 451 -11.86 -5.91 5.13
C MET A 451 -11.34 -4.60 4.52
N ILE A 452 -12.12 -3.52 4.59
CA ILE A 452 -11.60 -2.22 4.19
C ILE A 452 -10.64 -1.81 5.28
N ASP A 453 -9.41 -1.50 4.89
CA ASP A 453 -8.37 -1.02 5.78
C ASP A 453 -7.90 0.36 5.31
N ASP A 454 -7.54 1.23 6.27
CA ASP A 454 -6.93 2.52 5.98
C ASP A 454 -5.43 2.44 6.19
N VAL A 455 -4.66 2.94 5.22
CA VAL A 455 -3.22 3.20 5.37
C VAL A 455 -2.45 1.91 5.64
N ALA A 456 -1.97 1.26 4.57
CA ALA A 456 -1.05 0.13 4.66
C ALA A 456 0.09 0.50 5.62
N ALA A 457 0.10 -0.14 6.78
CA ALA A 457 0.71 0.36 7.99
C ALA A 457 2.15 0.88 7.87
N CYS A 458 3.00 0.25 7.06
CA CYS A 458 4.45 0.48 7.20
C CYS A 458 5.20 0.93 5.93
N LEU A 459 4.68 0.69 4.72
CA LEU A 459 5.50 0.77 3.50
C LEU A 459 5.04 1.86 2.52
N PRO A 460 5.75 3.00 2.45
CA PRO A 460 5.67 3.89 1.30
C PRO A 460 5.94 3.13 -0.01
N PRO A 461 5.23 3.44 -1.11
CA PRO A 461 4.25 4.53 -1.26
C PRO A 461 2.80 4.14 -0.88
N LEU A 462 2.54 2.91 -0.45
CA LEU A 462 1.18 2.41 -0.17
C LEU A 462 0.62 2.91 1.17
N ASP A 463 1.45 3.59 1.95
CA ASP A 463 1.14 4.12 3.28
C ASP A 463 0.08 5.24 3.27
N HIS A 464 -0.34 5.75 2.12
CA HIS A 464 -1.48 6.68 2.00
C HIS A 464 -2.61 6.14 1.12
N HIS A 465 -2.71 4.82 0.98
CA HIS A 465 -3.74 4.16 0.19
C HIS A 465 -4.87 3.61 1.07
N VAL A 466 -6.05 3.49 0.49
CA VAL A 466 -7.13 2.67 1.05
C VAL A 466 -7.01 1.27 0.44
N ILE A 467 -6.98 0.26 1.31
CA ILE A 467 -6.96 -1.14 0.93
C ILE A 467 -8.38 -1.69 1.03
N PHE A 468 -8.80 -2.45 0.03
CA PHE A 468 -10.07 -3.14 0.03
C PHE A 468 -9.85 -4.64 0.00
N GLY A 469 -10.77 -5.39 0.62
CA GLY A 469 -10.87 -6.85 0.47
C GLY A 469 -10.74 -7.34 -0.98
N PRO A 470 -10.29 -8.58 -1.28
CA PRO A 470 -10.12 -9.06 -2.64
C PRO A 470 -11.50 -9.24 -3.28
N SER A 471 -11.61 -8.95 -4.58
CA SER A 471 -12.82 -9.23 -5.34
C SER A 471 -12.93 -10.73 -5.63
N GLN A 472 -14.09 -11.30 -5.29
CA GLN A 472 -14.43 -12.72 -5.52
C GLN A 472 -13.33 -13.68 -5.03
N PRO A 473 -12.98 -13.66 -3.74
CA PRO A 473 -11.78 -14.34 -3.23
C PRO A 473 -11.81 -15.87 -3.43
N ASP A 474 -12.99 -16.51 -3.43
CA ASP A 474 -13.14 -17.94 -3.76
C ASP A 474 -12.83 -18.27 -5.22
N SER A 475 -13.30 -17.43 -6.14
CA SER A 475 -13.01 -17.55 -7.58
C SER A 475 -11.53 -17.28 -7.85
N LEU A 476 -10.94 -16.30 -7.15
CA LEU A 476 -9.50 -16.05 -7.21
C LEU A 476 -8.69 -17.26 -6.74
N ALA A 477 -9.03 -17.82 -5.57
CA ALA A 477 -8.38 -19.01 -5.03
C ALA A 477 -8.50 -20.21 -5.98
N SER A 478 -9.68 -20.46 -6.54
CA SER A 478 -9.91 -21.55 -7.49
C SER A 478 -9.07 -21.40 -8.77
N ARG A 479 -8.93 -20.18 -9.30
CA ARG A 479 -8.06 -19.91 -10.47
C ARG A 479 -6.58 -20.11 -10.15
N LEU A 480 -6.12 -19.64 -8.99
CA LEU A 480 -4.75 -19.88 -8.53
C LEU A 480 -4.51 -21.38 -8.36
N ALA A 481 -5.44 -22.11 -7.75
CA ALA A 481 -5.31 -23.54 -7.52
C ALA A 481 -5.18 -24.32 -8.84
N GLY A 482 -6.04 -24.02 -9.82
CA GLY A 482 -5.97 -24.62 -11.15
C GLY A 482 -4.67 -24.33 -11.90
N ALA A 483 -4.06 -23.17 -11.68
CA ALA A 483 -2.79 -22.79 -12.32
C ALA A 483 -1.56 -23.37 -11.61
N LEU A 484 -1.58 -23.45 -10.28
CA LEU A 484 -0.43 -23.85 -9.45
C LEU A 484 -0.35 -25.36 -9.22
N GLY A 485 -1.47 -26.08 -9.38
CA GLY A 485 -1.56 -27.51 -9.11
C GLY A 485 -1.63 -27.87 -7.62
N CYS A 486 -1.95 -26.89 -6.77
CA CYS A 486 -2.09 -27.02 -5.31
C CYS A 486 -3.40 -26.33 -4.89
N GLU A 487 -3.98 -26.72 -3.76
CA GLU A 487 -5.12 -25.99 -3.21
C GLU A 487 -4.67 -24.61 -2.67
N VAL A 488 -5.55 -23.62 -2.71
CA VAL A 488 -5.21 -22.22 -2.39
C VAL A 488 -6.22 -21.61 -1.44
N ALA A 489 -5.73 -20.89 -0.43
CA ALA A 489 -6.52 -20.07 0.47
C ALA A 489 -6.08 -18.61 0.39
N ILE A 490 -7.04 -17.68 0.34
CA ILE A 490 -6.79 -16.25 0.55
C ILE A 490 -7.10 -15.94 2.02
N VAL A 491 -6.12 -15.40 2.74
CA VAL A 491 -6.15 -15.33 4.20
C VAL A 491 -5.80 -13.92 4.67
N ASP A 492 -6.62 -13.38 5.56
CA ASP A 492 -6.27 -12.23 6.39
C ASP A 492 -5.74 -12.76 7.73
N ALA A 493 -4.44 -12.63 7.98
CA ALA A 493 -3.77 -13.19 9.16
C ALA A 493 -3.12 -12.10 9.99
N ASN A 494 -3.35 -12.13 11.30
CA ASN A 494 -2.84 -11.15 12.25
C ASN A 494 -2.47 -11.84 13.57
N HIS A 495 -1.32 -11.48 14.13
CA HIS A 495 -0.80 -12.02 15.38
C HIS A 495 -1.71 -11.77 16.61
N LEU A 496 -2.57 -10.75 16.57
CA LEU A 496 -3.51 -10.41 17.65
C LEU A 496 -4.89 -11.06 17.45
N THR A 497 -5.44 -10.97 16.24
CA THR A 497 -6.83 -11.36 15.96
C THR A 497 -6.96 -12.76 15.37
N GLY A 498 -5.86 -13.39 14.96
CA GLY A 498 -5.84 -14.69 14.31
C GLY A 498 -5.87 -14.61 12.79
N ALA A 499 -6.14 -15.75 12.16
CA ALA A 499 -6.36 -15.84 10.72
C ALA A 499 -7.84 -15.98 10.38
N TRP A 500 -8.23 -15.39 9.25
CA TRP A 500 -9.54 -15.50 8.64
C TRP A 500 -9.38 -15.86 7.17
N VAL A 501 -9.95 -16.99 6.75
CA VAL A 501 -9.95 -17.43 5.34
C VAL A 501 -11.08 -16.71 4.60
N VAL A 502 -10.72 -15.60 3.97
CA VAL A 502 -11.66 -14.75 3.21
C VAL A 502 -12.10 -15.39 1.90
N GLY A 503 -11.30 -16.29 1.33
CA GLY A 503 -11.73 -17.17 0.24
C GLY A 503 -10.83 -18.38 0.06
N ALA A 504 -11.34 -19.42 -0.59
CA ALA A 504 -10.61 -20.66 -0.76
C ALA A 504 -11.06 -21.45 -1.99
N SER A 505 -10.18 -22.30 -2.52
CA SER A 505 -10.55 -23.33 -3.50
C SER A 505 -11.32 -24.47 -2.82
N ASP A 506 -12.03 -25.27 -3.62
CA ASP A 506 -12.99 -26.27 -3.13
C ASP A 506 -12.37 -27.34 -2.20
N GLY A 507 -11.09 -27.69 -2.38
CA GLY A 507 -10.41 -28.70 -1.58
C GLY A 507 -9.91 -28.22 -0.22
N VAL A 508 -10.06 -26.94 0.12
CA VAL A 508 -9.54 -26.35 1.37
C VAL A 508 -10.56 -26.44 2.51
N ASN A 509 -10.12 -27.02 3.63
CA ASN A 509 -10.82 -26.86 4.91
C ASN A 509 -10.45 -25.50 5.54
N ARG A 510 -11.36 -24.52 5.46
CA ARG A 510 -11.14 -23.16 5.96
C ARG A 510 -10.78 -23.11 7.44
N SER A 511 -11.56 -23.77 8.30
CA SER A 511 -11.35 -23.71 9.75
C SER A 511 -10.00 -24.30 10.15
N TRP A 512 -9.56 -25.34 9.46
CA TRP A 512 -8.23 -25.92 9.68
C TRP A 512 -7.12 -24.95 9.23
N VAL A 513 -7.25 -24.30 8.07
CA VAL A 513 -6.26 -23.28 7.64
C VAL A 513 -6.23 -22.08 8.60
N GLU A 514 -7.38 -21.64 9.10
CA GLU A 514 -7.46 -20.56 10.11
C GLU A 514 -6.74 -20.93 11.41
N GLU A 515 -6.80 -22.20 11.83
CA GLU A 515 -6.08 -22.73 12.99
C GLU A 515 -4.58 -22.78 12.73
N VAL A 516 -4.17 -23.35 11.58
CA VAL A 516 -2.77 -23.52 11.18
C VAL A 516 -2.05 -22.17 11.01
N LEU A 517 -2.76 -21.11 10.66
CA LEU A 517 -2.20 -19.76 10.46
C LEU A 517 -2.52 -18.79 11.60
N ALA A 518 -3.08 -19.26 12.72
CA ALA A 518 -3.61 -18.43 13.80
C ALA A 518 -2.57 -17.54 14.51
N ASP A 519 -1.30 -17.93 14.51
CA ASP A 519 -0.16 -17.20 15.07
C ASP A 519 0.56 -16.32 14.02
N ASN A 520 0.05 -16.27 12.79
CA ASN A 520 0.58 -15.55 11.64
C ASN A 520 2.08 -15.85 11.34
N PRO A 521 2.41 -16.97 10.68
CA PRO A 521 3.78 -17.30 10.31
C PRO A 521 4.35 -16.39 9.21
N ALA A 522 3.52 -15.58 8.53
CA ALA A 522 3.94 -14.71 7.45
C ALA A 522 4.62 -13.42 7.90
N GLY A 523 4.57 -13.08 9.19
CA GLY A 523 5.00 -11.76 9.68
C GLY A 523 3.93 -10.68 9.46
N ASN A 524 4.17 -9.46 9.96
CA ASN A 524 3.20 -8.35 9.87
C ASN A 524 3.80 -7.05 9.31
N GLU A 525 5.10 -7.02 8.99
CA GLU A 525 5.83 -5.79 8.68
C GLU A 525 6.62 -5.95 7.37
N ASP A 526 7.94 -5.74 7.38
CA ASP A 526 8.77 -5.59 6.18
C ASP A 526 9.33 -6.94 5.65
N GLU A 527 8.84 -8.09 6.15
CA GLU A 527 9.34 -9.42 5.80
C GLU A 527 9.12 -9.78 4.32
N GLN A 528 8.12 -9.15 3.68
CA GLN A 528 7.73 -9.39 2.28
C GLN A 528 7.43 -10.87 1.97
N THR A 529 6.80 -11.56 2.92
CA THR A 529 6.41 -12.98 2.84
C THR A 529 4.90 -13.18 2.72
N PRO A 530 4.22 -12.60 1.71
CA PRO A 530 2.76 -12.64 1.61
C PRO A 530 2.19 -14.01 1.25
N VAL A 531 3.05 -15.01 1.05
CA VAL A 531 2.67 -16.38 0.68
C VAL A 531 3.23 -17.34 1.72
N VAL A 532 2.41 -18.29 2.16
CA VAL A 532 2.84 -19.38 3.05
C VAL A 532 2.46 -20.70 2.40
N VAL A 533 3.44 -21.58 2.20
CA VAL A 533 3.20 -22.96 1.76
C VAL A 533 3.01 -23.83 2.99
N ILE A 534 1.86 -24.47 3.10
CA ILE A 534 1.51 -25.42 4.16
C ILE A 534 1.68 -26.83 3.58
N GLN A 535 2.72 -27.51 4.03
CA GLN A 535 3.04 -28.87 3.60
C GLN A 535 2.52 -29.88 4.60
N SER A 536 1.85 -30.92 4.12
CA SER A 536 1.58 -32.09 4.97
C SER A 536 2.86 -32.95 5.06
N LEU A 537 3.20 -33.38 6.28
CA LEU A 537 4.34 -34.26 6.55
C LEU A 537 3.93 -35.74 6.63
N ASN A 538 2.66 -36.03 6.34
CA ASN A 538 2.05 -37.37 6.45
C ASN A 538 1.99 -38.11 5.12
#